data_AF-A0A7S1MAJ6-F1
#
_entry.id   AF-A0A7S1MAJ6-F1
#
_cell.length_a   1.000
_cell.length_b   1.000
_cell.length_c   1.000
_cell.angle_alpha   90.00
_cell.angle_beta   90.00
_cell.angle_gamma   90.00
#
_symmetry.space_group_name_H-M   'P 1'
#
loop_
_entity.id
_entity.type
_entity.pdbx_description
1 polymer ?
#
loop_
_entity_poly.entity_id
_entity_poly.type
_entity_poly.pdbx_seq_one_letter_code
_entity_poly.pdbx_strand_id
1 'polypeptide(L)'
;TVSVLYWARPRAAFVAAPMRRTVFALSYIGTDVDRDPSVNRGVFAWNELLPQLMLNPTMHNRDHPMPAKRHGAKRAYHRVWVDLNMHPAFRVALDPYLRKLALTRVVPNTKLAEAADDYAKVAPKVGDIASRHGWLAKVAQLGGLKGSSAEVLPLWAAECHAMYVTGSAVPPAPLAIGMCFCTAASKATEWRSFFQCCLKDKWDLTKYFEANLWSELLACAGKLGDEDGVLEILEELVDLQFNLNQIANNAYVRAFNAVKGQDAYDRVKRFLFLLEEDKVKAVSHDYYRMRAAAEREDPAAEGFGDNDNMFYHVHWHNSIRQPQRFLPRRLYFDYKPTSFIDDEKKFNKKSVDKILEERLKTWKEQGLVPEDYEDNTKVIDVNEKFDFWARQEKWKKKPSFKHVKGFVPYEDAA
;
A
#
# COMPACT_ATOMS: atom_id res chain seq x y z
N THR A 1 -66.97 61.37 0.85
CA THR A 1 -67.94 60.47 0.21
C THR A 1 -67.74 59.08 0.77
N VAL A 2 -68.70 58.65 1.58
CA VAL A 2 -68.87 57.30 2.13
C VAL A 2 -69.28 56.36 1.01
N SER A 3 -68.83 55.10 1.03
CA SER A 3 -69.63 53.95 0.59
C SER A 3 -69.02 52.63 1.09
N VAL A 4 -69.72 52.07 2.08
CA VAL A 4 -69.67 50.68 2.54
C VAL A 4 -70.48 49.83 1.56
N LEU A 5 -70.05 48.61 1.25
CA LEU A 5 -70.92 47.60 0.61
C LEU A 5 -70.68 46.22 1.24
N TYR A 6 -71.73 45.70 1.86
CA TYR A 6 -71.84 44.41 2.53
C TYR A 6 -72.22 43.28 1.55
N TRP A 7 -71.50 42.16 1.67
CA TRP A 7 -71.93 40.75 1.71
C TRP A 7 -73.14 40.22 0.91
N ALA A 8 -72.89 39.14 0.15
CA ALA A 8 -73.78 37.99 0.09
C ALA A 8 -72.97 36.67 -0.11
N ARG A 9 -73.18 35.69 0.78
CA ARG A 9 -72.67 34.31 0.70
C ARG A 9 -73.55 33.43 -0.21
N PRO A 10 -73.01 32.45 -0.95
CA PRO A 10 -73.73 31.23 -1.28
C PRO A 10 -73.28 30.05 -0.40
N ARG A 11 -74.25 29.17 -0.16
CA ARG A 11 -74.25 28.03 0.76
C ARG A 11 -73.39 26.85 0.26
N ALA A 12 -73.01 26.02 1.23
CA ALA A 12 -72.24 24.79 1.08
C ALA A 12 -72.90 23.74 0.18
N ALA A 13 -72.08 23.06 -0.62
CA ALA A 13 -72.31 21.69 -1.03
C ALA A 13 -71.13 20.86 -0.50
N PHE A 14 -71.35 20.18 0.63
CA PHE A 14 -70.47 19.13 1.13
C PHE A 14 -70.59 17.94 0.18
N VAL A 15 -69.66 17.81 -0.76
CA VAL A 15 -69.41 16.54 -1.45
C VAL A 15 -68.30 15.87 -0.65
N ALA A 16 -68.67 14.87 0.14
CA ALA A 16 -67.74 13.94 0.77
C ALA A 16 -67.05 13.12 -0.34
N ALA A 17 -66.01 13.69 -0.94
CA ALA A 17 -65.05 12.91 -1.68
C ALA A 17 -64.35 11.98 -0.67
N PRO A 18 -64.29 10.66 -0.91
CA PRO A 18 -63.57 9.78 -0.01
C PRO A 18 -62.11 10.26 0.01
N MET A 19 -61.65 10.72 1.18
CA MET A 19 -60.23 10.83 1.49
C MET A 19 -59.63 9.44 1.27
N ARG A 20 -59.17 9.17 0.06
CA ARG A 20 -58.19 8.12 -0.19
C ARG A 20 -57.04 8.44 0.74
N ARG A 21 -56.82 7.56 1.73
CA ARG A 21 -55.59 7.51 2.51
C ARG A 21 -54.43 7.62 1.52
N THR A 22 -53.84 8.79 1.41
CA THR A 22 -52.51 8.97 0.84
C THR A 22 -51.57 8.32 1.84
N VAL A 23 -51.39 7.01 1.68
CA VAL A 23 -50.27 6.29 2.26
C VAL A 23 -49.03 7.04 1.80
N PHE A 24 -48.23 7.53 2.73
CA PHE A 24 -46.91 8.10 2.49
C PHE A 24 -46.11 7.11 1.64
N ALA A 25 -46.07 7.31 0.32
CA ALA A 25 -45.18 6.59 -0.56
C ALA A 25 -43.79 7.25 -0.46
N LEU A 26 -43.19 7.16 0.72
CA LEU A 26 -41.75 7.32 0.90
C LEU A 26 -41.10 6.19 0.09
N SER A 27 -40.46 6.55 -1.02
CA SER A 27 -39.89 5.59 -1.96
C SER A 27 -38.55 5.05 -1.44
N TYR A 28 -38.11 3.89 -1.94
CA TYR A 28 -36.75 3.38 -1.71
C TYR A 28 -35.66 4.22 -2.40
N ILE A 29 -36.05 5.20 -3.22
CA ILE A 29 -35.13 6.12 -3.89
C ILE A 29 -34.92 7.31 -2.95
N GLY A 30 -33.68 7.53 -2.55
CA GLY A 30 -33.29 8.70 -1.78
C GLY A 30 -33.59 9.98 -2.56
N THR A 31 -34.10 10.99 -1.88
CA THR A 31 -34.43 12.29 -2.47
C THR A 31 -33.14 13.04 -2.83
N ASP A 32 -33.12 13.66 -4.01
CA ASP A 32 -32.06 14.61 -4.38
C ASP A 32 -32.26 15.91 -3.59
N VAL A 33 -31.45 16.07 -2.53
CA VAL A 33 -31.58 17.16 -1.56
C VAL A 33 -31.37 18.54 -2.19
N ASP A 34 -30.57 18.64 -3.25
CA ASP A 34 -30.29 19.93 -3.91
C ASP A 34 -31.45 20.40 -4.79
N ARG A 35 -32.32 19.49 -5.24
CA ARG A 35 -33.44 19.81 -6.16
C ARG A 35 -34.79 19.88 -5.48
N ASP A 36 -34.95 19.25 -4.31
CA ASP A 36 -36.24 19.22 -3.61
C ASP A 36 -36.45 20.49 -2.75
N PRO A 37 -37.43 21.36 -3.11
CA PRO A 37 -37.72 22.56 -2.35
C PRO A 37 -38.19 22.26 -0.91
N SER A 38 -38.78 21.09 -0.66
CA SER A 38 -39.21 20.70 0.69
C SER A 38 -38.04 20.44 1.64
N VAL A 39 -36.87 20.05 1.10
CA VAL A 39 -35.62 19.89 1.87
C VAL A 39 -34.89 21.24 1.96
N ASN A 40 -34.69 21.92 0.84
CA ASN A 40 -33.94 23.18 0.78
C ASN A 40 -34.61 24.36 1.51
N ARG A 41 -35.94 24.36 1.62
CA ARG A 41 -36.71 25.38 2.37
C ARG A 41 -37.15 24.89 3.74
N GLY A 42 -36.76 23.66 4.11
CA GLY A 42 -37.05 23.06 5.40
C GLY A 42 -36.33 23.78 6.54
N VAL A 43 -36.70 23.43 7.77
CA VAL A 43 -36.18 24.07 9.00
C VAL A 43 -34.66 23.86 9.18
N PHE A 44 -34.08 22.84 8.55
CA PHE A 44 -32.67 22.51 8.62
C PHE A 44 -31.82 23.09 7.47
N ALA A 45 -32.45 23.84 6.56
CA ALA A 45 -31.79 24.46 5.41
C ALA A 45 -32.11 25.96 5.36
N TRP A 46 -31.50 26.67 4.39
CA TRP A 46 -31.67 28.10 4.28
C TRP A 46 -32.94 28.45 3.49
N ASN A 47 -34.02 28.76 4.20
CA ASN A 47 -35.29 29.11 3.58
C ASN A 47 -35.16 30.34 2.66
N GLU A 48 -35.89 30.35 1.54
CA GLU A 48 -35.86 31.43 0.54
C GLU A 48 -36.27 32.80 1.09
N LEU A 49 -37.04 32.82 2.17
CA LEU A 49 -37.47 34.04 2.87
C LEU A 49 -36.35 34.66 3.73
N LEU A 50 -35.24 33.95 3.96
CA LEU A 50 -34.06 34.45 4.66
C LEU A 50 -33.11 35.18 3.69
N PRO A 51 -32.24 36.09 4.17
CA PRO A 51 -31.26 36.75 3.33
C PRO A 51 -30.26 35.74 2.76
N GLN A 52 -30.23 35.57 1.44
CA GLN A 52 -29.47 34.55 0.70
C GLN A 52 -27.96 34.88 0.63
N LEU A 53 -27.33 34.97 1.80
CA LEU A 53 -25.91 35.27 1.94
C LEU A 53 -25.09 33.98 2.01
N MET A 54 -23.82 34.08 1.63
CA MET A 54 -22.85 33.04 1.90
C MET A 54 -22.74 32.84 3.42
N LEU A 55 -22.94 31.60 3.88
CA LEU A 55 -22.84 31.26 5.31
C LEU A 55 -21.41 31.47 5.82
N ASN A 56 -20.45 30.76 5.22
CA ASN A 56 -19.06 30.79 5.62
C ASN A 56 -18.14 30.68 4.38
N PRO A 57 -17.04 31.43 4.31
CA PRO A 57 -16.01 31.21 3.30
C PRO A 57 -15.28 29.88 3.59
N THR A 58 -15.10 29.04 2.58
CA THR A 58 -14.35 27.78 2.69
C THR A 58 -13.04 27.85 1.89
N MET A 59 -11.91 27.63 2.56
CA MET A 59 -10.56 27.73 1.96
C MET A 59 -9.77 26.43 2.03
N HIS A 60 -10.41 25.29 1.75
CA HIS A 60 -9.82 23.94 1.86
C HIS A 60 -8.44 23.79 1.19
N ASN A 61 -8.29 24.31 -0.04
CA ASN A 61 -7.04 24.19 -0.78
C ASN A 61 -5.89 25.04 -0.21
N ARG A 62 -6.20 26.08 0.59
CA ARG A 62 -5.19 26.89 1.26
C ARG A 62 -4.73 26.27 2.57
N ASP A 63 -5.68 25.70 3.32
CA ASP A 63 -5.39 25.13 4.64
C ASP A 63 -4.69 23.77 4.53
N HIS A 64 -5.10 22.94 3.57
CA HIS A 64 -4.55 21.60 3.35
C HIS A 64 -4.25 21.36 1.87
N PRO A 65 -3.19 21.98 1.32
CA PRO A 65 -2.79 21.73 -0.06
C PRO A 65 -2.28 20.29 -0.20
N MET A 66 -2.88 19.53 -1.10
CA MET A 66 -2.39 18.21 -1.46
C MET A 66 -1.33 18.32 -2.56
N PRO A 67 -0.14 17.71 -2.41
CA PRO A 67 0.86 17.73 -3.46
C PRO A 67 0.36 16.99 -4.69
N ALA A 68 0.67 17.52 -5.87
CA ALA A 68 0.26 16.90 -7.12
C ALA A 68 0.96 15.55 -7.33
N LYS A 69 0.24 14.44 -7.10
CA LYS A 69 0.66 13.10 -7.51
C LYS A 69 0.43 12.97 -9.02
N ARG A 70 1.43 13.35 -9.83
CA ARG A 70 1.33 13.27 -11.30
C ARG A 70 1.28 11.79 -11.73
N HIS A 71 0.27 11.42 -12.52
CA HIS A 71 0.37 10.25 -13.41
C HIS A 71 1.65 10.40 -14.24
N GLY A 72 2.43 9.32 -14.38
CA GLY A 72 3.80 9.28 -14.93
C GLY A 72 4.08 10.42 -15.90
N ALA A 73 5.04 11.29 -15.56
CA ALA A 73 5.24 12.54 -16.26
C ALA A 73 5.52 12.27 -17.75
N LYS A 74 4.57 12.61 -18.63
CA LYS A 74 4.64 12.36 -20.09
C LYS A 74 5.90 12.91 -20.79
N ARG A 75 6.63 13.82 -20.13
CA ARG A 75 7.84 14.47 -20.64
C ARG A 75 9.13 14.04 -19.91
N ALA A 76 9.03 13.15 -18.92
CA ALA A 76 10.20 12.64 -18.21
C ALA A 76 11.08 11.82 -19.17
N TYR A 77 12.39 11.90 -18.95
CA TYR A 77 13.31 11.00 -19.62
C TYR A 77 13.28 9.66 -18.89
N HIS A 78 12.88 8.59 -19.58
CA HIS A 78 12.67 7.26 -18.99
C HIS A 78 13.87 6.33 -19.12
N ARG A 79 15.06 6.87 -19.41
CA ARG A 79 16.32 6.12 -19.47
C ARG A 79 17.36 6.80 -18.59
N VAL A 80 18.53 6.19 -18.45
CA VAL A 80 19.64 6.79 -17.69
C VAL A 80 20.23 7.94 -18.50
N TRP A 81 20.13 9.16 -17.96
CA TRP A 81 20.78 10.32 -18.57
C TRP A 81 22.27 10.32 -18.23
N VAL A 82 23.10 10.49 -19.25
CA VAL A 82 24.56 10.59 -19.09
C VAL A 82 24.98 11.91 -19.72
N ASP A 83 25.55 12.81 -18.93
CA ASP A 83 26.00 14.10 -19.43
C ASP A 83 27.25 13.96 -20.31
N LEU A 84 27.22 14.63 -21.46
CA LEU A 84 28.42 14.76 -22.30
C LEU A 84 29.28 15.89 -21.71
N ASN A 85 30.10 15.58 -20.72
CA ASN A 85 31.06 16.56 -20.18
C ASN A 85 32.29 16.64 -21.10
N MET A 86 32.21 17.47 -22.15
CA MET A 86 33.23 17.62 -23.18
C MET A 86 33.30 19.08 -23.60
N HIS A 87 34.51 19.62 -23.77
CA HIS A 87 34.72 21.00 -24.18
C HIS A 87 34.13 21.26 -25.59
N PRO A 88 33.49 22.41 -25.85
CA PRO A 88 32.82 22.68 -27.14
C PRO A 88 33.72 22.50 -28.37
N ALA A 89 35.02 22.83 -28.28
CA ALA A 89 35.97 22.63 -29.37
C ALA A 89 36.07 21.15 -29.78
N PHE A 90 36.18 20.23 -28.81
CA PHE A 90 36.21 18.79 -29.09
C PHE A 90 34.84 18.27 -29.52
N ARG A 91 33.74 18.85 -29.04
CA ARG A 91 32.40 18.48 -29.52
C ARG A 91 32.25 18.74 -31.02
N VAL A 92 32.79 19.85 -31.53
CA VAL A 92 32.78 20.17 -32.97
C VAL A 92 33.76 19.25 -33.73
N ALA A 93 34.97 19.08 -33.21
CA ALA A 93 35.99 18.27 -33.87
C ALA A 93 35.63 16.78 -33.96
N LEU A 94 34.95 16.24 -32.93
CA LEU A 94 34.54 14.83 -32.84
C LEU A 94 33.09 14.59 -33.27
N ASP A 95 32.40 15.61 -33.78
CA ASP A 95 30.99 15.53 -34.19
C ASP A 95 30.66 14.33 -35.10
N PRO A 96 31.49 13.96 -36.11
CA PRO A 96 31.24 12.77 -36.94
C PRO A 96 31.14 11.45 -36.14
N TYR A 97 31.88 11.36 -35.04
CA TYR A 97 31.87 10.20 -34.14
C TYR A 97 30.77 10.31 -33.09
N LEU A 98 30.55 11.51 -32.53
CA LEU A 98 29.55 11.73 -31.48
C LEU A 98 28.12 11.56 -31.97
N ARG A 99 27.84 11.86 -33.25
CA ARG A 99 26.52 11.63 -33.88
C ARG A 99 26.10 10.15 -33.90
N LYS A 100 27.06 9.23 -33.79
CA LYS A 100 26.81 7.79 -33.69
C LYS A 100 26.36 7.35 -32.29
N LEU A 101 26.45 8.25 -31.30
CA LEU A 101 26.16 7.98 -29.89
C LEU A 101 24.79 8.56 -29.47
N ALA A 102 24.36 8.19 -28.27
CA ALA A 102 23.10 8.66 -27.70
C ALA A 102 23.19 10.13 -27.24
N LEU A 103 22.77 11.04 -28.11
CA LEU A 103 22.68 12.48 -27.84
C LEU A 103 21.22 12.92 -27.72
N THR A 104 20.94 13.86 -26.82
CA THR A 104 19.67 14.63 -26.75
C THR A 104 18.39 13.80 -26.99
N ARG A 105 18.24 12.70 -26.24
CA ARG A 105 17.08 11.76 -26.29
C ARG A 105 16.94 10.91 -27.56
N VAL A 106 17.93 10.91 -28.44
CA VAL A 106 17.98 10.02 -29.62
C VAL A 106 18.72 8.74 -29.26
N VAL A 107 18.14 7.60 -29.62
CA VAL A 107 18.82 6.29 -29.52
C VAL A 107 19.32 5.93 -30.92
N PRO A 108 20.63 5.92 -31.17
CA PRO A 108 21.18 5.64 -32.49
C PRO A 108 21.08 4.14 -32.82
N ASN A 109 21.01 3.85 -34.12
CA ASN A 109 21.05 2.48 -34.64
C ASN A 109 22.49 1.94 -34.78
N THR A 110 23.50 2.76 -34.55
CA THR A 110 24.92 2.37 -34.61
C THR A 110 25.22 1.18 -33.72
N LYS A 111 26.05 0.26 -34.23
CA LYS A 111 26.52 -0.91 -33.48
C LYS A 111 27.55 -0.47 -32.44
N LEU A 112 27.52 -1.10 -31.27
CA LEU A 112 28.44 -0.79 -30.18
C LEU A 112 29.91 -0.99 -30.59
N ALA A 113 30.21 -2.09 -31.29
CA ALA A 113 31.54 -2.39 -31.81
C ALA A 113 32.11 -1.27 -32.72
N GLU A 114 31.28 -0.64 -33.56
CA GLU A 114 31.71 0.48 -34.41
C GLU A 114 32.08 1.70 -33.57
N ALA A 115 31.24 2.06 -32.59
CA ALA A 115 31.50 3.19 -31.70
C ALA A 115 32.72 2.98 -30.80
N ALA A 116 32.94 1.73 -30.34
CA ALA A 116 34.09 1.36 -29.54
C ALA A 116 35.40 1.36 -30.34
N ASP A 117 35.37 0.89 -31.60
CA ASP A 117 36.52 0.91 -32.51
C ASP A 117 36.89 2.36 -32.91
N ASP A 118 35.91 3.21 -33.19
CA ASP A 118 36.12 4.64 -33.43
C ASP A 118 36.79 5.32 -32.22
N TYR A 119 36.33 5.00 -31.00
CA TYR A 119 36.93 5.49 -29.77
C TYR A 119 38.39 5.02 -29.64
N ALA A 120 38.65 3.72 -29.75
CA ALA A 120 40.00 3.15 -29.62
C ALA A 120 41.01 3.76 -30.61
N LYS A 121 40.58 4.08 -31.83
CA LYS A 121 41.44 4.65 -32.88
C LYS A 121 41.73 6.14 -32.71
N VAL A 122 40.77 6.90 -32.17
CA VAL A 122 40.82 8.37 -32.20
C VAL A 122 41.04 8.97 -30.82
N ALA A 123 40.53 8.35 -29.75
CA ALA A 123 40.70 8.84 -28.38
C ALA A 123 42.17 9.07 -28.00
N PRO A 124 43.15 8.22 -28.35
CA PRO A 124 44.56 8.48 -28.04
C PRO A 124 45.13 9.78 -28.63
N LYS A 125 44.49 10.33 -29.69
CA LYS A 125 44.90 11.60 -30.33
C LYS A 125 44.31 12.83 -29.62
N VAL A 126 43.36 12.63 -28.71
CA VAL A 126 42.72 13.68 -27.93
C VAL A 126 43.51 13.86 -26.63
N GLY A 127 44.27 14.95 -26.52
CA GLY A 127 45.08 15.24 -25.34
C GLY A 127 44.28 15.61 -24.07
N ASP A 128 42.99 15.90 -24.21
CA ASP A 128 42.12 16.25 -23.09
C ASP A 128 41.46 15.02 -22.45
N ILE A 129 41.87 14.72 -21.21
CA ILE A 129 41.35 13.62 -20.40
C ILE A 129 39.85 13.77 -20.15
N ALA A 130 39.36 14.98 -19.87
CA ALA A 130 37.94 15.22 -19.58
C ALA A 130 37.07 14.88 -20.80
N SER A 131 37.47 15.33 -21.99
CA SER A 131 36.77 15.03 -23.24
C SER A 131 36.81 13.53 -23.59
N ARG A 132 37.93 12.83 -23.36
CA ARG A 132 38.01 11.37 -23.54
C ARG A 132 37.07 10.61 -22.60
N HIS A 133 36.99 11.02 -21.33
CA HIS A 133 36.08 10.41 -20.38
C HIS A 133 34.61 10.73 -20.68
N GLY A 134 34.30 11.96 -21.11
CA GLY A 134 32.96 12.33 -21.57
C GLY A 134 32.53 11.54 -22.81
N TRP A 135 33.45 11.25 -23.72
CA TRP A 135 33.19 10.38 -24.87
C TRP A 135 32.99 8.93 -24.45
N LEU A 136 33.88 8.37 -23.61
CA LEU A 136 33.75 7.00 -23.11
C LEU A 136 32.43 6.79 -22.35
N ALA A 137 32.01 7.77 -21.55
CA ALA A 137 30.71 7.76 -20.88
C ALA A 137 29.54 7.58 -21.86
N LYS A 138 29.62 8.19 -23.05
CA LYS A 138 28.62 8.04 -24.11
C LYS A 138 28.70 6.72 -24.84
N VAL A 139 29.90 6.16 -25.02
CA VAL A 139 30.07 4.79 -25.53
C VAL A 139 29.48 3.78 -24.54
N ALA A 140 29.72 3.96 -23.24
CA ALA A 140 29.13 3.14 -22.18
C ALA A 140 27.59 3.28 -22.14
N GLN A 141 27.07 4.51 -22.27
CA GLN A 141 25.63 4.73 -22.38
C GLN A 141 25.04 3.95 -23.57
N LEU A 142 25.69 3.98 -24.74
CA LEU A 142 25.25 3.19 -25.89
C LEU A 142 25.28 1.68 -25.58
N GLY A 143 26.32 1.20 -24.88
CA GLY A 143 26.41 -0.19 -24.42
C GLY A 143 25.24 -0.61 -23.55
N GLY A 144 24.89 0.22 -22.55
CA GLY A 144 23.71 -0.02 -21.72
C GLY A 144 22.40 -0.02 -22.53
N LEU A 145 22.25 0.87 -23.51
CA LEU A 145 21.08 0.91 -24.38
C LEU A 145 20.96 -0.32 -25.30
N LYS A 146 22.08 -0.95 -25.65
CA LYS A 146 22.14 -2.17 -26.47
C LYS A 146 22.20 -3.45 -25.64
N GLY A 147 22.29 -3.35 -24.31
CA GLY A 147 22.42 -4.51 -23.41
C GLY A 147 23.74 -5.26 -23.54
N SER A 148 24.82 -4.60 -23.99
CA SER A 148 26.16 -5.20 -24.11
C SER A 148 27.20 -4.33 -23.42
N SER A 149 28.15 -4.97 -22.75
CA SER A 149 29.33 -4.36 -22.13
C SER A 149 30.65 -4.92 -22.67
N ALA A 150 30.60 -5.90 -23.58
CA ALA A 150 31.78 -6.65 -24.04
C ALA A 150 32.86 -5.76 -24.66
N GLU A 151 32.46 -4.71 -25.38
CA GLU A 151 33.38 -3.78 -26.03
C GLU A 151 33.76 -2.59 -25.12
N VAL A 152 32.98 -2.31 -24.08
CA VAL A 152 33.18 -1.17 -23.18
C VAL A 152 34.14 -1.52 -22.04
N LEU A 153 34.03 -2.73 -21.47
CA LEU A 153 34.89 -3.18 -20.38
C LEU A 153 36.38 -3.20 -20.74
N PRO A 154 36.81 -3.66 -21.94
CA PRO A 154 38.21 -3.55 -22.36
C PRO A 154 38.70 -2.12 -22.46
N LEU A 155 37.87 -1.18 -22.96
CA LEU A 155 38.21 0.24 -23.02
C LEU A 155 38.36 0.84 -21.61
N TRP A 156 37.46 0.48 -20.69
CA TRP A 156 37.58 0.86 -19.28
C TRP A 156 38.86 0.32 -18.65
N ALA A 157 39.18 -0.95 -18.88
CA ALA A 157 40.40 -1.58 -18.35
C ALA A 157 41.67 -0.88 -18.86
N ALA A 158 41.70 -0.52 -20.15
CA ALA A 158 42.85 0.12 -20.79
C ALA A 158 43.06 1.58 -20.35
N GLU A 159 41.99 2.39 -20.27
CA GLU A 159 42.13 3.84 -20.06
C GLU A 159 41.86 4.31 -18.62
N CYS A 160 40.95 3.65 -17.91
CA CYS A 160 40.35 4.19 -16.69
C CYS A 160 40.67 3.38 -15.42
N HIS A 161 40.81 2.04 -15.53
CA HIS A 161 40.97 1.16 -14.38
C HIS A 161 42.22 1.51 -13.55
N ALA A 162 43.36 1.71 -14.23
CA ALA A 162 44.62 2.07 -13.57
C ALA A 162 44.53 3.38 -12.77
N MET A 163 43.76 4.34 -13.30
CA MET A 163 43.63 5.69 -12.74
C MET A 163 42.65 5.74 -11.56
N TYR A 164 41.53 5.02 -11.64
CA TYR A 164 40.42 5.18 -10.70
C TYR A 164 40.20 4.02 -9.73
N VAL A 165 40.53 2.79 -10.15
CA VAL A 165 40.29 1.59 -9.31
C VAL A 165 41.54 1.25 -8.51
N THR A 166 42.70 1.23 -9.17
CA THR A 166 43.99 1.00 -8.49
C THR A 166 44.66 2.31 -8.06
N GLY A 167 44.29 3.42 -8.68
CA GLY A 167 44.75 4.75 -8.32
C GLY A 167 43.87 5.41 -7.26
N SER A 168 44.21 6.65 -6.89
CA SER A 168 43.47 7.44 -5.89
C SER A 168 42.55 8.51 -6.50
N ALA A 169 42.42 8.56 -7.83
CA ALA A 169 41.60 9.57 -8.49
C ALA A 169 40.11 9.19 -8.44
N VAL A 170 39.24 10.19 -8.50
CA VAL A 170 37.78 10.02 -8.58
C VAL A 170 37.34 10.23 -10.04
N PRO A 171 36.58 9.29 -10.64
CA PRO A 171 36.10 9.45 -12.00
C PRO A 171 35.04 10.56 -12.09
N PRO A 172 34.93 11.26 -13.24
CA PRO A 172 33.83 12.17 -13.49
C PRO A 172 32.48 11.44 -13.35
N ALA A 173 31.51 12.06 -12.66
CA ALA A 173 30.21 11.46 -12.42
C ALA A 173 29.53 10.87 -13.69
N PRO A 174 29.55 11.53 -14.87
CA PRO A 174 28.95 10.95 -16.07
C PRO A 174 29.61 9.65 -16.54
N LEU A 175 30.93 9.52 -16.34
CA LEU A 175 31.65 8.29 -16.66
C LEU A 175 31.23 7.15 -15.73
N ALA A 176 31.18 7.41 -14.41
CA ALA A 176 30.73 6.42 -13.44
C ALA A 176 29.27 5.99 -13.70
N ILE A 177 28.37 6.94 -13.94
CA ILE A 177 26.95 6.68 -14.26
C ILE A 177 26.83 5.84 -15.55
N GLY A 178 27.57 6.22 -16.61
CA GLY A 178 27.54 5.50 -17.88
C GLY A 178 28.05 4.06 -17.76
N MET A 179 29.13 3.86 -16.99
CA MET A 179 29.67 2.53 -16.72
C MET A 179 28.74 1.69 -15.85
N CYS A 180 28.22 2.23 -14.73
CA CYS A 180 27.22 1.56 -13.89
C CYS A 180 26.00 1.12 -14.71
N PHE A 181 25.49 2.00 -15.57
CA PHE A 181 24.37 1.67 -16.44
C PHE A 181 24.72 0.57 -17.44
N CYS A 182 25.88 0.65 -18.08
CA CYS A 182 26.35 -0.36 -19.03
C CYS A 182 26.48 -1.74 -18.39
N THR A 183 27.15 -1.82 -17.24
CA THR A 183 27.34 -3.08 -16.51
C THR A 183 26.02 -3.64 -15.98
N ALA A 184 25.13 -2.78 -15.47
CA ALA A 184 23.83 -3.19 -14.95
C ALA A 184 22.91 -3.72 -16.07
N ALA A 185 22.76 -2.95 -17.15
CA ALA A 185 21.86 -3.31 -18.26
C ALA A 185 22.31 -4.57 -19.02
N SER A 186 23.63 -4.79 -19.13
CA SER A 186 24.21 -5.99 -19.76
C SER A 186 24.28 -7.21 -18.84
N LYS A 187 23.90 -7.08 -17.56
CA LYS A 187 24.03 -8.14 -16.54
C LYS A 187 25.49 -8.61 -16.38
N ALA A 188 26.45 -7.70 -16.53
CA ALA A 188 27.88 -8.01 -16.37
C ALA A 188 28.20 -8.36 -14.92
N THR A 189 29.04 -9.38 -14.69
CA THR A 189 29.42 -9.83 -13.33
C THR A 189 30.09 -8.75 -12.48
N GLU A 190 30.73 -7.78 -13.12
CA GLU A 190 31.50 -6.70 -12.53
C GLU A 190 30.62 -5.56 -12.00
N TRP A 191 29.30 -5.57 -12.29
CA TRP A 191 28.37 -4.50 -11.91
C TRP A 191 28.47 -4.13 -10.43
N ARG A 192 28.57 -5.13 -9.56
CA ARG A 192 28.61 -4.95 -8.11
C ARG A 192 29.94 -4.36 -7.65
N SER A 193 31.05 -4.88 -8.16
CA SER A 193 32.38 -4.36 -7.85
C SER A 193 32.53 -2.89 -8.27
N PHE A 194 31.92 -2.52 -9.39
CA PHE A 194 31.90 -1.13 -9.85
C PHE A 194 30.96 -0.28 -8.98
N PHE A 195 29.77 -0.78 -8.65
CA PHE A 195 28.81 -0.09 -7.76
C PHE A 195 29.42 0.22 -6.39
N GLN A 196 30.15 -0.75 -5.80
CA GLN A 196 30.89 -0.58 -4.55
C GLN A 196 31.91 0.56 -4.58
N CYS A 197 32.49 0.84 -5.75
CA CYS A 197 33.38 2.00 -5.92
C CYS A 197 32.65 3.33 -5.87
N CYS A 198 31.36 3.35 -6.21
CA CYS A 198 30.54 4.57 -6.19
C CYS A 198 30.02 4.96 -4.80
N LEU A 199 30.06 4.04 -3.82
CA LEU A 199 29.60 4.26 -2.44
C LEU A 199 30.40 5.37 -1.73
N LYS A 200 29.85 5.84 -0.60
CA LYS A 200 30.39 6.93 0.23
C LYS A 200 31.85 6.72 0.65
N ASP A 201 32.24 5.47 0.90
CA ASP A 201 33.60 5.13 1.37
C ASP A 201 34.68 5.31 0.29
N LYS A 202 34.30 5.38 -0.98
CA LYS A 202 35.22 5.47 -2.12
C LYS A 202 34.98 6.76 -2.92
N TRP A 203 34.19 6.71 -3.99
CA TRP A 203 34.01 7.86 -4.88
C TRP A 203 32.87 8.81 -4.45
N ASP A 204 31.95 8.36 -3.58
CA ASP A 204 30.78 9.13 -3.14
C ASP A 204 29.97 9.74 -4.31
N LEU A 205 29.68 8.89 -5.31
CA LEU A 205 28.98 9.27 -6.54
C LEU A 205 27.53 8.80 -6.58
N THR A 206 27.10 7.93 -5.66
CA THR A 206 25.71 7.42 -5.59
C THR A 206 24.68 8.53 -5.42
N LYS A 207 25.03 9.64 -4.78
CA LYS A 207 24.17 10.84 -4.67
C LYS A 207 23.77 11.48 -6.00
N TYR A 208 24.51 11.21 -7.09
CA TYR A 208 24.19 11.72 -8.43
C TYR A 208 23.34 10.75 -9.26
N PHE A 209 22.99 9.57 -8.72
CA PHE A 209 22.25 8.57 -9.46
C PHE A 209 20.76 8.92 -9.56
N GLU A 210 20.24 8.93 -10.78
CA GLU A 210 18.82 9.13 -11.05
C GLU A 210 17.99 7.87 -10.78
N ALA A 211 16.68 8.01 -10.58
CA ALA A 211 15.75 6.90 -10.33
C ALA A 211 15.82 5.79 -11.39
N ASN A 212 16.07 6.15 -12.65
CA ASN A 212 16.20 5.17 -13.74
C ASN A 212 17.45 4.30 -13.57
N LEU A 213 18.58 4.87 -13.11
CA LEU A 213 19.79 4.09 -12.87
C LEU A 213 19.60 3.14 -11.67
N TRP A 214 19.00 3.62 -10.58
CA TRP A 214 18.62 2.77 -9.44
C TRP A 214 17.70 1.63 -9.86
N SER A 215 16.75 1.90 -10.75
CA SER A 215 15.85 0.87 -11.28
C SER A 215 16.61 -0.19 -12.09
N GLU A 216 17.57 0.21 -12.91
CA GLU A 216 18.40 -0.73 -13.69
C GLU A 216 19.34 -1.54 -12.80
N LEU A 217 19.95 -0.93 -11.77
CA LEU A 217 20.80 -1.62 -10.80
C LEU A 217 20.01 -2.67 -10.01
N LEU A 218 18.84 -2.32 -9.46
CA LEU A 218 17.97 -3.26 -8.76
C LEU A 218 17.47 -4.38 -9.68
N ALA A 219 17.09 -4.05 -10.92
CA ALA A 219 16.67 -5.04 -11.89
C ALA A 219 17.82 -5.97 -12.30
N CYS A 220 19.07 -5.48 -12.37
CA CYS A 220 20.26 -6.27 -12.63
C CYS A 220 20.52 -7.27 -11.50
N ALA A 221 20.61 -6.80 -10.26
CA ALA A 221 20.80 -7.64 -9.08
C ALA A 221 19.73 -8.73 -8.99
N GLY A 222 18.46 -8.36 -9.23
CA GLY A 222 17.35 -9.30 -9.26
C GLY A 222 17.42 -10.34 -10.38
N LYS A 223 17.91 -9.97 -11.58
CA LYS A 223 18.08 -10.92 -12.70
C LYS A 223 19.26 -11.88 -12.50
N LEU A 224 20.31 -11.42 -11.83
CA LEU A 224 21.48 -12.22 -11.51
C LEU A 224 21.28 -13.12 -10.28
N GLY A 225 20.23 -12.87 -9.48
CA GLY A 225 19.99 -13.60 -8.24
C GLY A 225 20.95 -13.21 -7.11
N ASP A 226 21.51 -11.99 -7.16
CA ASP A 226 22.46 -11.50 -6.16
C ASP A 226 21.72 -10.86 -4.99
N GLU A 227 21.40 -11.66 -3.97
CA GLU A 227 20.65 -11.22 -2.79
C GLU A 227 21.38 -10.13 -1.99
N ASP A 228 22.69 -10.31 -1.80
CA ASP A 228 23.51 -9.35 -1.06
C ASP A 228 23.61 -8.02 -1.84
N GLY A 229 23.74 -8.09 -3.17
CA GLY A 229 23.70 -6.92 -4.03
C GLY A 229 22.35 -6.18 -3.97
N VAL A 230 21.24 -6.91 -3.87
CA VAL A 230 19.92 -6.29 -3.64
C VAL A 230 19.89 -5.54 -2.31
N LEU A 231 20.35 -6.16 -1.22
CA LEU A 231 20.39 -5.51 0.10
C LEU A 231 21.29 -4.27 0.09
N GLU A 232 22.48 -4.37 -0.50
CA GLU A 232 23.45 -3.28 -0.60
C GLU A 232 22.85 -2.05 -1.32
N ILE A 233 22.10 -2.27 -2.41
CA ILE A 233 21.41 -1.18 -3.10
C ILE A 233 20.27 -0.61 -2.24
N LEU A 234 19.47 -1.46 -1.58
CA LEU A 234 18.34 -1.01 -0.77
C LEU A 234 18.80 -0.22 0.46
N GLU A 235 19.89 -0.65 1.11
CA GLU A 235 20.49 0.04 2.26
C GLU A 235 21.05 1.42 1.83
N GLU A 236 21.77 1.48 0.71
CA GLU A 236 22.27 2.76 0.16
C GLU A 236 21.14 3.73 -0.21
N LEU A 237 20.04 3.23 -0.80
CA LEU A 237 18.87 4.05 -1.12
C LEU A 237 18.23 4.68 0.13
N VAL A 238 18.21 3.94 1.24
CA VAL A 238 17.70 4.43 2.53
C VAL A 238 18.66 5.46 3.12
N ASP A 239 19.97 5.19 3.10
CA ASP A 239 21.00 6.08 3.63
C ASP A 239 21.07 7.41 2.87
N LEU A 240 20.84 7.39 1.55
CA LEU A 240 20.73 8.61 0.73
C LEU A 240 19.38 9.34 0.88
N GLN A 241 18.43 8.78 1.64
CA GLN A 241 17.06 9.27 1.74
C GLN A 241 16.41 9.47 0.37
N PHE A 242 16.70 8.54 -0.55
CA PHE A 242 16.20 8.63 -1.93
C PHE A 242 14.68 8.50 -1.97
N ASN A 243 14.03 9.15 -2.94
CA ASN A 243 12.58 9.01 -3.12
C ASN A 243 12.24 7.62 -3.71
N LEU A 244 12.00 6.66 -2.81
CA LEU A 244 11.74 5.25 -3.14
C LEU A 244 10.55 5.04 -4.10
N ASN A 245 9.62 5.99 -4.17
CA ASN A 245 8.44 5.89 -5.03
C ASN A 245 8.78 6.09 -6.51
N GLN A 246 9.88 6.79 -6.82
CA GLN A 246 10.31 7.07 -8.19
C GLN A 246 10.94 5.85 -8.88
N ILE A 247 11.44 4.89 -8.11
CA ILE A 247 12.05 3.65 -8.64
C ILE A 247 10.98 2.82 -9.36
N ALA A 248 11.28 2.21 -10.50
CA ALA A 248 10.31 1.41 -11.23
C ALA A 248 9.83 0.19 -10.42
N ASN A 249 8.53 -0.08 -10.42
CA ASN A 249 7.96 -1.23 -9.70
C ASN A 249 8.58 -2.56 -10.14
N ASN A 250 8.78 -2.74 -11.45
CA ASN A 250 9.37 -3.94 -12.03
C ASN A 250 10.79 -4.21 -11.51
N ALA A 251 11.54 -3.17 -11.15
CA ALA A 251 12.86 -3.32 -10.55
C ALA A 251 12.77 -3.91 -9.14
N TYR A 252 11.88 -3.37 -8.30
CA TYR A 252 11.59 -3.95 -6.97
C TYR A 252 11.11 -5.38 -7.07
N VAL A 253 10.17 -5.68 -7.97
CA VAL A 253 9.63 -7.04 -8.15
C VAL A 253 10.75 -8.03 -8.48
N ARG A 254 11.64 -7.70 -9.43
CA ARG A 254 12.77 -8.56 -9.79
C ARG A 254 13.76 -8.72 -8.64
N ALA A 255 14.10 -7.62 -7.96
CA ALA A 255 15.02 -7.64 -6.82
C ALA A 255 14.48 -8.48 -5.66
N PHE A 256 13.22 -8.27 -5.27
CA PHE A 256 12.56 -9.02 -4.22
C PHE A 256 12.39 -10.50 -4.55
N ASN A 257 12.11 -10.83 -5.81
CA ASN A 257 11.98 -12.23 -6.23
C ASN A 257 13.30 -13.01 -6.15
N ALA A 258 14.45 -12.33 -6.25
CA ALA A 258 15.76 -12.97 -6.10
C ALA A 258 16.07 -13.41 -4.67
N VAL A 259 15.43 -12.83 -3.65
CA VAL A 259 15.74 -13.07 -2.24
C VAL A 259 15.14 -14.39 -1.74
N LYS A 260 16.02 -15.33 -1.39
CA LYS A 260 15.68 -16.66 -0.84
C LYS A 260 16.25 -16.88 0.56
N GLY A 261 17.34 -16.21 0.92
CA GLY A 261 17.95 -16.30 2.25
C GLY A 261 17.08 -15.69 3.35
N GLN A 262 17.07 -16.32 4.53
CA GLN A 262 16.21 -15.90 5.65
C GLN A 262 16.58 -14.53 6.23
N ASP A 263 17.88 -14.21 6.38
CA ASP A 263 18.32 -12.89 6.88
C ASP A 263 17.93 -11.78 5.89
N ALA A 264 18.23 -11.99 4.61
CA ALA A 264 17.87 -11.08 3.53
C ALA A 264 16.35 -10.87 3.45
N TYR A 265 15.57 -11.94 3.59
CA TYR A 265 14.12 -11.90 3.66
C TYR A 265 13.65 -10.97 4.80
N ASP A 266 14.15 -11.14 6.02
CA ASP A 266 13.74 -10.32 7.17
C ASP A 266 14.13 -8.85 7.03
N ARG A 267 15.25 -8.53 6.37
CA ARG A 267 15.60 -7.15 6.02
C ARG A 267 14.65 -6.55 4.99
N VAL A 268 14.32 -7.31 3.93
CA VAL A 268 13.34 -6.86 2.92
C VAL A 268 11.97 -6.61 3.53
N LYS A 269 11.52 -7.44 4.50
CA LYS A 269 10.26 -7.16 5.23
C LYS A 269 10.27 -5.80 5.90
N ARG A 270 11.37 -5.45 6.56
CA ARG A 270 11.54 -4.14 7.22
C ARG A 270 11.59 -3.01 6.19
N PHE A 271 12.30 -3.22 5.09
CA PHE A 271 12.38 -2.26 3.99
C PHE A 271 11.00 -1.97 3.37
N LEU A 272 10.14 -2.99 3.19
CA LEU A 272 8.79 -2.79 2.62
C LEU A 272 7.96 -1.77 3.41
N PHE A 273 8.17 -1.62 4.72
CA PHE A 273 7.48 -0.60 5.52
C PHE A 273 7.87 0.84 5.16
N LEU A 274 9.03 1.05 4.53
CA LEU A 274 9.50 2.37 4.09
C LEU A 274 8.82 2.83 2.80
N LEU A 275 8.19 1.91 2.06
CA LEU A 275 7.44 2.25 0.85
C LEU A 275 6.08 2.87 1.19
N GLU A 276 5.63 3.81 0.35
CA GLU A 276 4.29 4.39 0.49
C GLU A 276 3.20 3.35 0.19
N GLU A 277 2.00 3.61 0.71
CA GLU A 277 0.82 2.73 0.53
C GLU A 277 0.51 2.47 -0.96
N ASP A 278 0.45 3.52 -1.78
CA ASP A 278 0.20 3.42 -3.23
C ASP A 278 1.30 2.59 -3.93
N LYS A 279 2.54 2.72 -3.44
CA LYS A 279 3.70 2.05 -4.01
C LYS A 279 3.68 0.56 -3.72
N VAL A 280 3.43 0.18 -2.48
CA VAL A 280 3.27 -1.22 -2.06
C VAL A 280 2.17 -1.91 -2.88
N LYS A 281 1.04 -1.24 -3.07
CA LYS A 281 -0.07 -1.75 -3.88
C LYS A 281 0.36 -1.97 -5.33
N ALA A 282 1.05 -1.01 -5.93
CA ALA A 282 1.52 -1.11 -7.31
C ALA A 282 2.56 -2.23 -7.48
N VAL A 283 3.51 -2.37 -6.53
CA VAL A 283 4.50 -3.45 -6.52
C VAL A 283 3.82 -4.82 -6.41
N SER A 284 2.81 -4.98 -5.55
CA SER A 284 2.03 -6.22 -5.44
C SER A 284 1.31 -6.58 -6.75
N HIS A 285 0.66 -5.60 -7.39
CA HIS A 285 0.02 -5.80 -8.69
C HIS A 285 1.02 -6.17 -9.80
N ASP A 286 2.16 -5.51 -9.85
CA ASP A 286 3.19 -5.78 -10.86
C ASP A 286 3.90 -7.11 -10.60
N TYR A 287 4.03 -7.56 -9.35
CA TYR A 287 4.51 -8.90 -9.01
C TYR A 287 3.60 -9.97 -9.61
N TYR A 288 2.28 -9.86 -9.40
CA TYR A 288 1.30 -10.76 -10.01
C TYR A 288 1.40 -10.78 -11.54
N ARG A 289 1.51 -9.59 -12.16
CA ARG A 289 1.65 -9.47 -13.63
C ARG A 289 2.93 -10.10 -14.15
N MET A 290 4.05 -9.88 -13.47
CA MET A 290 5.35 -10.45 -13.86
C MET A 290 5.33 -11.98 -13.77
N ARG A 291 4.69 -12.55 -12.74
CA ARG A 291 4.53 -14.00 -12.62
C ARG A 291 3.65 -14.57 -13.73
N ALA A 292 2.49 -13.96 -13.99
CA ALA A 292 1.61 -14.37 -15.07
C ALA A 292 2.26 -14.22 -16.47
N ALA A 293 3.16 -13.25 -16.65
CA ALA A 293 3.96 -13.09 -17.86
C ALA A 293 5.05 -14.17 -17.97
N ALA A 294 5.67 -14.57 -16.86
CA ALA A 294 6.63 -15.67 -16.82
C ALA A 294 5.99 -17.01 -17.21
N GLU A 295 4.77 -17.28 -16.74
CA GLU A 295 3.97 -18.46 -17.13
C GLU A 295 3.63 -18.49 -18.62
N ARG A 296 3.60 -17.32 -19.29
CA ARG A 296 3.36 -17.18 -20.73
C ARG A 296 4.63 -17.15 -21.57
N GLU A 297 5.79 -17.31 -20.94
CA GLU A 297 7.10 -17.21 -21.58
C GLU A 297 7.34 -15.85 -22.26
N ASP A 298 6.74 -14.78 -21.73
CA ASP A 298 6.94 -13.44 -22.26
C ASP A 298 8.42 -13.01 -22.08
N PRO A 299 9.09 -12.47 -23.12
CA PRO A 299 10.48 -12.01 -23.01
C PRO A 299 10.69 -10.97 -21.91
N ALA A 300 9.65 -10.20 -21.57
CA ALA A 300 9.67 -9.21 -20.50
C ALA A 300 9.79 -9.82 -19.10
N ALA A 301 9.52 -11.12 -18.94
CA ALA A 301 9.63 -11.88 -17.70
C ALA A 301 10.78 -12.91 -17.74
N GLU A 302 11.67 -12.82 -18.73
CA GLU A 302 12.84 -13.68 -18.82
C GLU A 302 13.65 -13.67 -17.51
N GLY A 303 14.01 -14.88 -17.05
CA GLY A 303 14.77 -15.11 -15.82
C GLY A 303 13.96 -14.92 -14.53
N PHE A 304 12.64 -14.74 -14.61
CA PHE A 304 11.78 -14.62 -13.43
C PHE A 304 11.40 -16.02 -12.91
N GLY A 305 12.11 -16.49 -11.89
CA GLY A 305 11.83 -17.79 -11.25
C GLY A 305 10.70 -17.73 -10.21
N ASP A 306 10.20 -18.89 -9.81
CA ASP A 306 9.19 -18.99 -8.75
C ASP A 306 9.80 -18.72 -7.37
N ASN A 307 9.22 -17.76 -6.65
CA ASN A 307 9.51 -17.49 -5.24
C ASN A 307 8.20 -17.23 -4.49
N ASP A 308 7.56 -18.31 -4.02
CA ASP A 308 6.26 -18.24 -3.37
C ASP A 308 6.29 -17.50 -2.04
N ASN A 309 7.40 -17.61 -1.30
CA ASN A 309 7.56 -16.95 -0.01
C ASN A 309 7.56 -15.42 -0.16
N MET A 310 8.35 -14.89 -1.10
CA MET A 310 8.37 -13.46 -1.37
C MET A 310 7.10 -12.98 -2.06
N PHE A 311 6.58 -13.75 -3.02
CA PHE A 311 5.31 -13.45 -3.66
C PHE A 311 4.19 -13.29 -2.63
N TYR A 312 4.02 -14.27 -1.73
CA TYR A 312 3.04 -14.22 -0.66
C TYR A 312 3.29 -13.03 0.26
N HIS A 313 4.53 -12.81 0.69
CA HIS A 313 4.85 -11.74 1.63
C HIS A 313 4.54 -10.34 1.08
N VAL A 314 4.84 -10.08 -0.19
CA VAL A 314 4.52 -8.79 -0.83
C VAL A 314 3.01 -8.55 -0.84
N HIS A 315 2.21 -9.59 -1.12
CA HIS A 315 0.74 -9.50 -1.12
C HIS A 315 0.17 -9.36 0.30
N TRP A 316 0.73 -10.09 1.27
CA TRP A 316 0.39 -9.96 2.69
C TRP A 316 0.71 -8.56 3.21
N HIS A 317 1.87 -8.02 2.88
CA HIS A 317 2.29 -6.67 3.26
C HIS A 317 1.34 -5.62 2.68
N ASN A 318 0.97 -5.77 1.40
CA ASN A 318 -0.06 -4.94 0.78
C ASN A 318 -1.40 -5.04 1.54
N SER A 319 -1.84 -6.25 1.88
CA SER A 319 -3.08 -6.45 2.65
C SER A 319 -3.06 -5.77 4.02
N ILE A 320 -1.90 -5.64 4.67
CA ILE A 320 -1.77 -4.96 5.98
C ILE A 320 -1.78 -3.45 5.83
N ARG A 321 -1.10 -2.92 4.80
CA ARG A 321 -0.94 -1.48 4.60
C ARG A 321 -2.19 -0.80 4.06
N GLN A 322 -3.05 -1.53 3.36
CA GLN A 322 -4.29 -0.98 2.81
C GLN A 322 -5.38 -0.81 3.89
N PRO A 323 -6.28 0.18 3.75
CA PRO A 323 -7.45 0.33 4.60
C PRO A 323 -8.29 -0.94 4.66
N GLN A 324 -8.54 -1.42 5.89
CA GLN A 324 -9.31 -2.64 6.11
C GLN A 324 -10.79 -2.40 5.82
N ARG A 325 -11.39 -3.31 5.03
CA ARG A 325 -12.83 -3.29 4.75
C ARG A 325 -13.54 -4.28 5.65
N PHE A 326 -14.54 -3.81 6.37
CA PHE A 326 -15.34 -4.67 7.23
C PHE A 326 -16.31 -5.51 6.38
N LEU A 327 -16.05 -6.81 6.32
CA LEU A 327 -16.88 -7.80 5.62
C LEU A 327 -17.45 -8.79 6.63
N PRO A 328 -18.51 -8.42 7.40
CA PRO A 328 -18.98 -9.18 8.55
C PRO A 328 -19.39 -10.61 8.20
N ARG A 329 -20.00 -10.81 7.03
CA ARG A 329 -20.39 -12.16 6.58
C ARG A 329 -19.19 -13.09 6.41
N ARG A 330 -18.03 -12.59 6.00
CA ARG A 330 -16.80 -13.40 5.89
C ARG A 330 -16.17 -13.66 7.26
N LEU A 331 -16.14 -12.64 8.11
CA LEU A 331 -15.52 -12.72 9.44
C LEU A 331 -16.30 -13.61 10.40
N TYR A 332 -17.63 -13.52 10.38
CA TYR A 332 -18.52 -14.19 11.31
C TYR A 332 -19.27 -15.36 10.67
N PHE A 333 -18.77 -15.90 9.56
CA PHE A 333 -19.44 -17.00 8.85
C PHE A 333 -19.69 -18.20 9.77
N ASP A 334 -18.68 -18.57 10.54
CA ASP A 334 -18.73 -19.69 11.49
C ASP A 334 -18.95 -19.25 12.94
N TYR A 335 -19.29 -17.97 13.17
CA TYR A 335 -19.51 -17.48 14.53
C TYR A 335 -20.73 -18.17 15.15
N LYS A 336 -20.49 -18.91 16.23
CA LYS A 336 -21.55 -19.49 17.06
C LYS A 336 -21.59 -18.73 18.39
N PRO A 337 -22.73 -18.15 18.77
CA PRO A 337 -22.87 -17.58 20.10
C PRO A 337 -22.73 -18.72 21.13
N THR A 338 -21.79 -18.57 22.07
CA THR A 338 -21.67 -19.50 23.20
C THR A 338 -22.53 -19.00 24.37
N SER A 339 -23.44 -19.86 24.85
CA SER A 339 -24.05 -19.66 26.16
C SER A 339 -23.06 -20.09 27.23
N PHE A 340 -22.25 -19.16 27.74
CA PHE A 340 -21.44 -19.38 28.96
C PHE A 340 -22.30 -19.86 30.15
N ILE A 341 -23.63 -19.70 30.08
CA ILE A 341 -24.62 -20.07 31.10
C ILE A 341 -24.87 -21.59 31.18
N ASP A 342 -24.67 -22.38 30.11
CA ASP A 342 -25.01 -23.81 30.15
C ASP A 342 -23.84 -24.71 30.58
N ASP A 343 -22.60 -24.28 30.36
CA ASP A 343 -21.41 -24.98 30.86
C ASP A 343 -21.16 -24.70 32.36
N GLU A 344 -21.53 -23.53 32.88
CA GLU A 344 -21.59 -23.29 34.33
C GLU A 344 -22.64 -24.17 35.03
N LYS A 345 -23.78 -24.46 34.37
CA LYS A 345 -24.80 -25.38 34.91
C LYS A 345 -24.39 -26.84 34.89
N LYS A 346 -23.42 -27.23 34.06
CA LYS A 346 -22.81 -28.57 34.11
C LYS A 346 -21.69 -28.66 35.14
N PHE A 347 -20.99 -27.55 35.44
CA PHE A 347 -19.95 -27.52 36.46
C PHE A 347 -20.50 -27.36 37.89
N ASN A 348 -21.62 -26.64 38.08
CA ASN A 348 -22.21 -26.35 39.39
C ASN A 348 -23.43 -27.22 39.73
N LYS A 349 -23.33 -28.55 39.60
CA LYS A 349 -24.39 -29.47 40.09
C LYS A 349 -23.92 -30.44 41.18
N LYS A 350 -22.79 -30.15 41.83
CA LYS A 350 -22.61 -30.57 43.22
C LYS A 350 -22.94 -29.36 44.07
N SER A 351 -23.98 -29.43 44.91
CA SER A 351 -24.19 -28.43 45.94
C SER A 351 -22.90 -28.30 46.75
N VAL A 352 -22.55 -27.09 47.18
CA VAL A 352 -21.35 -26.82 47.98
C VAL A 352 -21.29 -27.79 49.18
N ASP A 353 -22.44 -28.12 49.76
CA ASP A 353 -22.60 -29.13 50.81
C ASP A 353 -22.09 -30.52 50.43
N LYS A 354 -22.37 -31.01 49.21
CA LYS A 354 -21.88 -32.31 48.74
C LYS A 354 -20.37 -32.31 48.50
N ILE A 355 -19.81 -31.18 48.06
CA ILE A 355 -18.36 -31.03 47.88
C ILE A 355 -17.67 -31.00 49.25
N LEU A 356 -18.28 -30.33 50.23
CA LEU A 356 -17.80 -30.30 51.61
C LEU A 356 -17.88 -31.69 52.25
N GLU A 357 -18.99 -32.40 52.14
CA GLU A 357 -19.15 -33.78 52.64
C GLU A 357 -18.11 -34.75 52.03
N GLU A 358 -17.90 -34.68 50.71
CA GLU A 358 -16.89 -35.50 50.02
C GLU A 358 -15.46 -35.18 50.51
N ARG A 359 -15.12 -33.90 50.71
CA ARG A 359 -13.81 -33.47 51.22
C ARG A 359 -13.61 -33.84 52.69
N LEU A 360 -14.64 -33.70 53.51
CA LEU A 360 -14.61 -34.03 54.94
C LEU A 360 -14.41 -35.54 55.13
N LYS A 361 -15.03 -36.36 54.26
CA LYS A 361 -14.80 -37.80 54.21
C LYS A 361 -13.35 -38.14 53.82
N THR A 362 -12.81 -37.48 52.79
CA THR A 362 -11.41 -37.71 52.38
C THR A 362 -10.41 -37.25 53.44
N TRP A 363 -10.68 -36.16 54.15
CA TRP A 363 -9.84 -35.68 55.25
C TRP A 363 -9.88 -36.58 56.49
N LYS A 364 -11.04 -37.19 56.79
CA LYS A 364 -11.15 -38.24 57.82
C LYS A 364 -10.35 -39.49 57.44
N GLU A 365 -10.47 -39.96 56.19
CA GLU A 365 -9.71 -41.11 55.68
C GLU A 365 -8.18 -40.87 55.65
N GLN A 366 -7.77 -39.61 55.50
CA GLN A 366 -6.36 -39.19 55.54
C GLN A 366 -5.85 -38.86 56.96
N GLY A 367 -6.68 -38.99 57.99
CA GLY A 367 -6.32 -38.70 59.39
C GLY A 367 -6.07 -37.23 59.71
N LEU A 368 -6.50 -36.31 58.83
CA LEU A 368 -6.32 -34.85 58.97
C LEU A 368 -7.35 -34.22 59.93
N VAL A 369 -8.46 -34.91 60.18
CA VAL A 369 -9.56 -34.46 61.06
C VAL A 369 -9.99 -35.63 61.95
N PRO A 370 -10.26 -35.42 63.27
CA PRO A 370 -10.75 -36.46 64.16
C PRO A 370 -12.06 -37.11 63.66
N GLU A 371 -12.24 -38.42 63.94
CA GLU A 371 -13.42 -39.17 63.47
C GLU A 371 -14.74 -38.55 63.93
N ASP A 372 -14.76 -37.94 65.12
CA ASP A 372 -15.94 -37.38 65.78
C ASP A 372 -16.31 -35.95 65.33
N TYR A 373 -15.57 -35.35 64.39
CA TYR A 373 -15.83 -33.98 63.96
C TYR A 373 -17.00 -33.91 62.97
N GLU A 374 -18.02 -33.11 63.30
CA GLU A 374 -19.14 -32.74 62.43
C GLU A 374 -19.17 -31.22 62.23
N ASP A 375 -19.18 -30.77 60.98
CA ASP A 375 -19.29 -29.35 60.65
C ASP A 375 -20.77 -28.99 60.40
N ASN A 376 -21.36 -28.26 61.34
CA ASN A 376 -22.78 -27.83 61.29
C ASN A 376 -22.97 -26.45 60.61
N THR A 377 -21.92 -25.95 59.95
CA THR A 377 -21.95 -24.61 59.36
C THR A 377 -22.74 -24.63 58.04
N LYS A 378 -24.00 -24.17 58.07
CA LYS A 378 -24.79 -23.97 56.84
C LYS A 378 -24.17 -22.86 56.00
N VAL A 379 -23.46 -23.23 54.94
CA VAL A 379 -22.95 -22.30 53.95
C VAL A 379 -24.12 -21.86 53.06
N ILE A 380 -24.58 -20.62 53.24
CA ILE A 380 -25.63 -20.06 52.39
C ILE A 380 -25.01 -19.82 51.01
N ASP A 381 -25.41 -20.63 50.03
CA ASP A 381 -24.99 -20.46 48.64
C ASP A 381 -25.53 -19.12 48.11
N VAL A 382 -24.61 -18.20 47.82
CA VAL A 382 -24.93 -16.84 47.34
C VAL A 382 -25.74 -16.90 46.04
N ASN A 383 -25.57 -17.98 45.27
CA ASN A 383 -26.33 -18.23 44.03
C ASN A 383 -27.81 -18.56 44.29
N GLU A 384 -28.17 -19.21 45.40
CA GLU A 384 -29.58 -19.48 45.73
C GLU A 384 -30.32 -18.19 46.12
N LYS A 385 -29.64 -17.26 46.81
CA LYS A 385 -30.17 -15.90 47.07
C LYS A 385 -30.37 -15.11 45.76
N PHE A 386 -29.45 -15.25 44.80
CA PHE A 386 -29.55 -14.58 43.51
C PHE A 386 -30.72 -15.12 42.68
N ASP A 387 -30.96 -16.44 42.71
CA ASP A 387 -32.09 -17.08 42.02
C ASP A 387 -33.45 -16.68 42.62
N PHE A 388 -33.51 -16.45 43.94
CA PHE A 388 -34.68 -15.89 44.62
C PHE A 388 -34.95 -14.43 44.23
N TRP A 389 -33.91 -13.61 44.11
CA TRP A 389 -34.01 -12.20 43.69
C TRP A 389 -34.37 -12.08 42.20
N ALA A 390 -33.79 -12.90 41.34
CA ALA A 390 -34.07 -12.91 39.91
C ALA A 390 -35.51 -13.35 39.57
N ARG A 391 -36.17 -14.13 40.44
CA ARG A 391 -37.60 -14.51 40.31
C ARG A 391 -38.58 -13.42 40.76
N GLN A 392 -38.12 -12.43 41.53
CA GLN A 392 -38.93 -11.30 41.99
C GLN A 392 -39.04 -10.17 40.95
N GLU A 393 -38.12 -10.11 39.98
CA GLU A 393 -38.10 -9.06 38.97
C GLU A 393 -39.23 -9.23 37.92
N LYS A 394 -40.18 -8.28 37.94
CA LYS A 394 -41.45 -8.33 37.20
C LYS A 394 -41.30 -8.38 35.67
N TRP A 395 -40.17 -7.94 35.12
CA TRP A 395 -39.94 -7.82 33.67
C TRP A 395 -39.58 -9.14 32.97
N LYS A 396 -39.24 -10.21 33.72
CA LYS A 396 -39.02 -11.56 33.17
C LYS A 396 -40.27 -12.46 33.17
N LYS A 397 -41.40 -11.99 33.71
CA LYS A 397 -42.67 -12.73 33.57
C LYS A 397 -43.19 -12.55 32.15
N LYS A 398 -43.14 -13.62 31.33
CA LYS A 398 -43.80 -13.63 30.02
C LYS A 398 -45.28 -13.20 30.20
N PRO A 399 -45.83 -12.29 29.37
CA PRO A 399 -47.24 -11.95 29.47
C PRO A 399 -48.07 -13.20 29.14
N SER A 400 -48.84 -13.69 30.11
CA SER A 400 -49.85 -14.70 29.83
C SER A 400 -51.06 -13.99 29.23
N PHE A 401 -51.31 -14.18 27.94
CA PHE A 401 -52.61 -13.81 27.36
C PHE A 401 -53.67 -14.74 27.92
N LYS A 402 -54.39 -14.28 28.96
CA LYS A 402 -55.65 -14.90 29.34
C LYS A 402 -56.69 -14.45 28.31
N HIS A 403 -57.25 -15.39 27.55
CA HIS A 403 -58.43 -15.15 26.73
C HIS A 403 -59.56 -14.59 27.62
N VAL A 404 -59.91 -13.32 27.45
CA VAL A 404 -61.15 -12.77 27.99
C VAL A 404 -62.28 -13.30 27.10
N LYS A 405 -63.00 -14.32 27.57
CA LYS A 405 -64.31 -14.68 27.05
C LYS A 405 -65.30 -13.63 27.55
N GLY A 406 -65.94 -12.91 26.63
CA GLY A 406 -67.02 -11.97 26.96
C GLY A 406 -67.00 -10.74 26.06
N PHE A 407 -67.23 -10.92 24.77
CA PHE A 407 -67.67 -9.83 23.90
C PHE A 407 -69.19 -9.77 24.02
N VAL A 408 -69.71 -8.80 24.78
CA VAL A 408 -71.12 -8.43 24.73
C VAL A 408 -71.20 -7.22 23.78
N PRO A 409 -71.94 -7.29 22.66
CA PRO A 409 -72.13 -6.15 21.79
C PRO A 409 -73.05 -5.16 22.51
N TYR A 410 -72.63 -3.90 22.61
CA TYR A 410 -73.52 -2.82 23.02
C TYR A 410 -74.21 -2.30 21.76
N GLU A 411 -75.43 -2.79 21.53
CA GLU A 411 -76.44 -2.08 20.74
C GLU A 411 -76.97 -0.90 21.58
N ASP A 412 -77.08 0.26 20.93
CA ASP A 412 -77.86 1.48 21.22
C ASP A 412 -78.19 1.86 22.67
N ALA A 413 -77.75 3.06 23.09
CA ALA A 413 -78.60 4.05 23.79
C ALA A 413 -77.90 5.42 23.98
N ALA A 414 -78.59 6.46 23.50
CA ALA A 414 -78.46 7.92 23.70
C ALA A 414 -77.37 8.67 22.92
#